data_AF-A0A1Q9QVE0-F1
#
_entry.id   AF-A0A1Q9QVE0-F1
#
_cell.length_a   1.000
_cell.length_b   1.000
_cell.length_c   1.000
_cell.angle_alpha   90.00
_cell.angle_beta   90.00
_cell.angle_gamma   90.00
#
_symmetry.space_group_name_H-M   'P 1'
#
loop_
_entity.id
_entity.type
_entity.pdbx_description
1 polymer ?
#
loop_
_entity_poly.entity_id
_entity_poly.type
_entity_poly.pdbx_seq_one_letter_code
_entity_poly.pdbx_strand_id
1 'polypeptide(L)'
;MSKLLDLLAQQKAIVEQIKKLEADENEAKVLKFVEELEALREKHGYNVADFLDVVHSLHNVKTPAKTPKSVSVRAPRAKATKYKVMINGVETVLQSKKAGAVDGKIKALGFTTYADYLNDLIKKNKVSDFDALIKKLGGVPA
;
A
#
# COMPACT_ATOMS: atom_id res chain seq x y z
N MET A 1 2.48 38.23 -14.70
CA MET A 1 1.08 38.28 -14.23
C MET A 1 0.50 36.93 -13.80
N SER A 2 0.83 35.78 -14.42
CA SER A 2 0.19 34.49 -14.06
C SER A 2 0.46 34.02 -12.61
N LYS A 3 1.71 34.07 -12.12
CA LYS A 3 2.04 33.57 -10.76
C LYS A 3 1.28 34.26 -9.62
N LEU A 4 0.99 35.56 -9.75
CA LEU A 4 0.27 36.31 -8.72
C LEU A 4 -1.22 35.94 -8.69
N LEU A 5 -1.80 35.70 -9.86
CA LEU A 5 -3.17 35.20 -10.01
C LEU A 5 -3.30 33.76 -9.49
N ASP A 6 -2.30 32.91 -9.77
CA ASP A 6 -2.27 31.53 -9.26
C ASP A 6 -2.17 31.50 -7.73
N LEU A 7 -1.38 32.37 -7.12
CA LEU A 7 -1.30 32.52 -5.66
C LEU A 7 -2.63 32.99 -5.05
N LEU A 8 -3.30 33.95 -5.68
CA LEU A 8 -4.61 34.42 -5.23
C LEU A 8 -5.69 33.33 -5.33
N ALA A 9 -5.63 32.49 -6.37
CA ALA A 9 -6.52 31.35 -6.51
C ALA A 9 -6.27 30.28 -5.43
N GLN A 10 -5.00 29.98 -5.13
CA GLN A 10 -4.63 29.07 -4.04
C GLN A 10 -5.10 29.61 -2.68
N GLN A 11 -4.91 30.90 -2.42
CA GLN A 11 -5.31 31.52 -1.16
C GLN A 11 -6.82 31.45 -0.96
N LYS A 12 -7.62 31.70 -2.02
CA LYS A 12 -9.08 31.54 -1.97
C LYS A 12 -9.51 30.10 -1.70
N ALA A 13 -8.86 29.12 -2.34
CA ALA A 13 -9.17 27.70 -2.12
C ALA A 13 -8.88 27.26 -0.68
N ILE A 14 -7.77 27.72 -0.09
CA ILE A 14 -7.42 27.44 1.31
C ILE A 14 -8.46 28.05 2.26
N VAL A 15 -8.86 29.31 2.04
CA VAL A 15 -9.88 29.97 2.88
C VAL A 15 -11.23 29.26 2.80
N GLU A 16 -11.61 28.76 1.62
CA GLU A 16 -12.88 28.04 1.44
C GLU A 16 -12.85 26.65 2.08
N GLN A 17 -11.69 25.98 2.07
CA GLN A 17 -11.48 24.74 2.83
C GLN A 17 -11.56 25.00 4.33
N ILE A 18 -10.89 26.03 4.85
CA ILE A 18 -10.95 26.41 6.27
C ILE A 18 -12.40 26.64 6.69
N LYS A 19 -13.21 27.38 5.91
CA LYS A 19 -14.63 27.58 6.21
C LYS A 19 -15.46 26.30 6.22
N LYS A 20 -15.15 25.33 5.37
CA LYS A 20 -15.84 24.03 5.35
C LYS A 20 -15.48 23.19 6.57
N LEU A 21 -14.21 23.21 6.97
CA LEU A 21 -13.70 22.54 8.17
C LEU A 21 -14.28 23.19 9.44
N GLU A 22 -14.35 24.51 9.50
CA GLU A 22 -15.00 25.25 10.59
C GLU A 22 -16.52 24.99 10.69
N ALA A 23 -17.18 24.72 9.56
CA ALA A 23 -18.61 24.39 9.52
C ALA A 23 -18.92 22.92 9.90
N ASP A 24 -17.91 22.05 9.91
CA ASP A 24 -18.05 20.69 10.44
C ASP A 24 -18.01 20.73 11.97
N GLU A 25 -19.12 20.38 12.62
CA GLU A 25 -19.24 20.39 14.09
C GLU A 25 -18.19 19.54 14.80
N ASN A 26 -17.69 18.47 14.16
CA ASN A 26 -16.67 17.62 14.77
C ASN A 26 -15.30 18.28 14.69
N GLU A 27 -14.99 18.93 13.57
CA GLU A 27 -13.72 19.64 13.43
C GLU A 27 -13.67 20.93 14.26
N ALA A 28 -14.78 21.67 14.38
CA ALA A 28 -14.88 22.82 15.26
C ALA A 28 -14.62 22.47 16.74
N LYS A 29 -15.06 21.28 17.18
CA LYS A 29 -14.73 20.76 18.53
C LYS A 29 -13.26 20.44 18.68
N VAL A 30 -12.63 19.87 17.64
CA VAL A 30 -11.18 19.59 17.63
C VAL A 30 -10.38 20.88 17.69
N LEU A 31 -10.75 21.91 16.91
CA LEU A 31 -10.06 23.20 16.89
C LEU A 31 -10.12 23.89 18.26
N LYS A 32 -11.30 23.96 18.90
CA LYS A 32 -11.44 24.51 20.26
C LYS A 32 -10.62 23.73 21.29
N PHE A 33 -10.61 22.41 21.20
CA PHE A 33 -9.82 21.57 22.10
C PHE A 33 -8.30 21.81 21.92
N VAL A 34 -7.83 21.99 20.69
CA VAL A 34 -6.44 22.32 20.40
C VAL A 34 -6.07 23.70 20.97
N GLU A 35 -6.93 24.71 20.83
CA GLU A 35 -6.71 26.04 21.44
C GLU A 35 -6.61 25.96 22.97
N GLU A 36 -7.49 25.20 23.61
CA GLU A 36 -7.45 24.99 25.07
C GLU A 36 -6.16 24.28 25.52
N LEU A 37 -5.70 23.29 24.76
CA LEU A 37 -4.44 22.59 25.02
C LEU A 37 -3.22 23.51 24.85
N GLU A 38 -3.21 24.35 23.83
CA GLU A 38 -2.14 25.34 23.60
C GLU A 38 -2.07 26.34 24.76
N ALA A 39 -3.22 26.86 25.21
CA ALA A 39 -3.31 27.76 26.36
C ALA A 39 -2.85 27.09 27.68
N LEU A 40 -3.19 25.81 27.88
CA LEU A 40 -2.71 25.01 29.01
C LEU A 40 -1.19 24.79 28.97
N ARG A 41 -0.64 24.49 27.79
CA ARG A 41 0.81 24.35 27.60
C ARG A 41 1.52 25.64 27.98
N GLU A 42 1.06 26.77 27.47
CA GLU A 42 1.65 28.10 27.73
C GLU A 42 1.54 28.48 29.21
N LYS A 43 0.36 28.30 29.83
CA LYS A 43 0.12 28.63 31.24
C LYS A 43 1.09 27.92 32.19
N HIS A 44 1.45 26.68 31.86
CA HIS A 44 2.32 25.86 32.69
C HIS A 44 3.78 25.84 32.20
N GLY A 45 4.10 26.61 31.14
CA GLY A 45 5.46 26.75 30.63
C GLY A 45 6.05 25.45 30.11
N TYR A 46 5.22 24.49 29.68
CA TYR A 46 5.73 23.25 29.13
C TYR A 46 6.32 23.48 27.74
N ASN A 47 7.42 22.79 27.45
CA ASN A 47 7.80 22.58 26.06
C ASN A 47 6.80 21.61 25.41
N VAL A 48 6.74 21.62 24.09
CA VAL A 48 5.75 20.82 23.33
C VAL A 48 5.91 19.32 23.58
N ALA A 49 7.13 18.81 23.71
CA ALA A 49 7.38 17.38 23.88
C ALA A 49 6.88 16.85 25.23
N ASP A 50 7.24 17.54 26.33
CA ASP A 50 6.85 17.17 27.68
C ASP A 50 5.33 17.28 27.87
N PHE A 51 4.71 18.30 27.27
CA PHE A 51 3.26 18.46 27.31
C PHE A 51 2.53 17.30 26.61
N LEU A 52 3.02 16.86 25.46
CA LEU A 52 2.46 15.71 24.73
C LEU A 52 2.59 14.42 25.53
N ASP A 53 3.72 14.20 26.20
CA ASP A 53 3.90 13.03 27.06
C ASP A 53 2.93 13.03 28.25
N VAL A 54 2.70 14.20 28.89
CA VAL A 54 1.71 14.35 29.96
C VAL A 54 0.29 14.09 29.44
N VAL A 55 -0.10 14.66 28.30
CA VAL A 55 -1.42 14.46 27.70
C VAL A 55 -1.64 12.99 27.32
N HIS A 56 -0.64 12.32 26.75
CA HIS A 56 -0.72 10.90 26.42
C HIS A 56 -0.70 9.99 27.65
N SER A 57 -0.05 10.40 28.75
CA SER A 57 -0.01 9.63 30.00
C SER A 57 -1.39 9.48 30.65
N LEU A 58 -2.26 10.48 30.53
CA LEU A 58 -3.60 10.49 31.12
C LEU A 58 -4.49 9.37 30.57
N HIS A 59 -4.29 8.98 29.31
CA HIS A 59 -5.06 7.92 28.67
C HIS A 59 -4.50 6.51 28.92
N ASN A 60 -3.42 6.36 29.70
CA ASN A 60 -2.67 5.09 29.84
C ASN A 60 -2.38 4.44 28.48
N VAL A 61 -2.27 5.28 27.44
CA VAL A 61 -1.97 4.87 26.07
C VAL A 61 -0.45 4.71 26.03
N LYS A 62 0.02 3.61 26.62
CA LYS A 62 1.29 2.99 26.22
C LYS A 62 1.16 2.38 24.82
N THR A 63 0.44 3.01 23.90
CA THR A 63 0.70 2.70 22.49
C THR A 63 1.95 3.48 22.16
N PRO A 64 3.09 2.82 21.85
CA PRO A 64 4.20 3.53 21.23
C PRO A 64 3.62 4.37 20.10
N ALA A 65 4.04 5.63 19.99
CA ALA A 65 3.73 6.47 18.84
C ALA A 65 3.78 5.57 17.62
N LYS A 66 2.67 5.45 16.86
CA LYS A 66 2.62 4.59 15.68
C LYS A 66 3.86 4.94 14.89
N THR A 67 4.87 4.07 14.92
CA THR A 67 6.08 4.24 14.11
C THR A 67 5.54 4.58 12.75
N PRO A 68 5.88 5.76 12.19
CA PRO A 68 5.33 6.17 10.90
C PRO A 68 5.47 4.94 10.03
N LYS A 69 4.32 4.41 9.55
CA LYS A 69 4.23 3.14 8.82
C LYS A 69 5.49 3.10 8.01
N SER A 70 6.43 2.20 8.35
CA SER A 70 7.69 2.20 7.61
C SER A 70 7.22 2.07 6.18
N VAL A 71 7.40 3.11 5.38
CA VAL A 71 7.15 3.00 3.96
C VAL A 71 8.25 2.05 3.63
N SER A 72 7.93 0.75 3.56
CA SER A 72 8.89 -0.22 3.11
C SER A 72 9.22 0.34 1.75
N VAL A 73 10.40 0.95 1.61
CA VAL A 73 10.95 1.22 0.31
C VAL A 73 11.12 -0.17 -0.21
N ARG A 74 10.09 -0.60 -0.94
CA ARG A 74 10.00 -1.92 -1.50
C ARG A 74 11.12 -1.88 -2.50
N ALA A 75 12.29 -2.37 -2.11
CA ALA A 75 13.39 -2.62 -3.02
C ALA A 75 12.73 -3.22 -4.26
N PRO A 76 12.90 -2.64 -5.45
CA PRO A 76 12.18 -3.07 -6.64
C PRO A 76 12.39 -4.56 -6.77
N ARG A 77 11.37 -5.35 -6.41
CA ARG A 77 11.43 -6.80 -6.55
C ARG A 77 11.56 -7.01 -8.04
N ALA A 78 12.67 -7.59 -8.47
CA ALA A 78 12.87 -7.98 -9.85
C ALA A 78 11.58 -8.66 -10.34
N LYS A 79 10.99 -8.10 -11.40
CA LYS A 79 9.77 -8.66 -11.98
C LYS A 79 10.11 -10.11 -12.36
N ALA A 80 9.38 -11.07 -11.81
CA ALA A 80 9.57 -12.47 -12.19
C ALA A 80 9.32 -12.58 -13.70
N THR A 81 10.27 -13.17 -14.43
CA THR A 81 10.18 -13.35 -15.87
C THR A 81 8.94 -14.15 -16.22
N LYS A 82 8.14 -13.63 -17.15
CA LYS A 82 6.93 -14.28 -17.65
C LYS A 82 7.23 -14.92 -18.99
N TYR A 83 6.62 -16.07 -19.25
CA TYR A 83 6.77 -16.82 -20.49
C TYR A 83 5.39 -17.19 -21.04
N LYS A 84 5.14 -16.91 -22.31
CA LYS A 84 3.98 -17.41 -23.05
C LYS A 84 4.30 -18.83 -23.51
N VAL A 85 3.43 -19.78 -23.19
CA VAL A 85 3.53 -21.19 -23.59
C VAL A 85 2.17 -21.69 -24.08
N MET A 86 2.19 -22.71 -24.93
CA MET A 86 0.98 -23.41 -25.34
C MET A 86 0.79 -24.65 -24.47
N ILE A 87 -0.31 -24.70 -23.71
CA ILE A 87 -0.69 -25.86 -22.90
C ILE A 87 -2.03 -26.35 -23.42
N ASN A 88 -2.08 -27.58 -23.94
CA ASN A 88 -3.30 -28.18 -24.50
C ASN A 88 -3.98 -27.29 -25.57
N GLY A 89 -3.20 -26.62 -26.42
CA GLY A 89 -3.72 -25.74 -27.47
C GLY A 89 -4.17 -24.34 -27.00
N VAL A 90 -4.01 -24.01 -25.72
CA VAL A 90 -4.38 -22.71 -25.16
C VAL A 90 -3.12 -21.93 -24.76
N GLU A 91 -3.00 -20.69 -25.23
CA GLU A 91 -1.92 -19.78 -24.84
C GLU A 91 -2.06 -19.41 -23.35
N THR A 92 -1.02 -19.71 -22.59
CA THR A 92 -0.97 -19.52 -21.13
C THR A 92 0.32 -18.81 -20.76
N VAL A 93 0.25 -17.86 -19.82
CA VAL A 93 1.44 -17.16 -19.31
C VAL A 93 1.89 -17.81 -18.00
N LEU A 94 3.11 -18.31 -17.99
CA LEU A 94 3.77 -18.91 -16.83
C LEU A 94 4.85 -17.99 -16.24
N GLN A 95 5.11 -18.13 -14.94
CA GLN A 95 6.17 -17.42 -14.21
C GLN A 95 6.71 -18.35 -13.12
N SER A 96 8.02 -18.29 -12.83
CA SER A 96 8.67 -19.24 -11.89
C SER A 96 8.18 -19.08 -10.44
N LYS A 97 7.80 -17.87 -10.04
CA LYS A 97 7.16 -17.57 -8.75
C LYS A 97 5.99 -16.63 -8.98
N LYS A 98 4.81 -17.00 -8.47
CA LYS A 98 3.63 -16.15 -8.63
C LYS A 98 3.68 -14.96 -7.68
N ALA A 99 3.68 -13.76 -8.25
CA ALA A 99 3.29 -12.55 -7.55
C ALA A 99 1.76 -12.38 -7.69
N GLY A 100 0.99 -12.71 -6.64
CA GLY A 100 -0.44 -12.37 -6.54
C GLY A 100 -1.43 -13.54 -6.62
N ALA A 101 -2.73 -13.21 -6.73
CA ALA A 101 -3.86 -14.13 -6.61
C ALA A 101 -3.94 -15.17 -7.74
N VAL A 102 -4.30 -16.42 -7.40
CA VAL A 102 -4.50 -17.53 -8.36
C VAL A 102 -5.51 -17.12 -9.44
N ASP A 103 -5.14 -17.31 -10.72
CA ASP A 103 -5.96 -16.88 -11.86
C ASP A 103 -7.22 -17.76 -11.92
N GLY A 104 -8.35 -17.20 -12.34
CA GLY A 104 -9.62 -17.90 -12.45
C GLY A 104 -9.52 -19.14 -13.37
N LYS A 105 -8.67 -19.08 -14.40
CA LYS A 105 -8.37 -20.22 -15.27
C LYS A 105 -7.75 -21.41 -14.52
N ILE A 106 -6.85 -21.13 -13.58
CA ILE A 106 -6.16 -22.18 -12.78
C ILE A 106 -7.12 -22.79 -11.77
N LYS A 107 -7.98 -21.96 -11.17
CA LYS A 107 -9.06 -22.45 -10.29
C LYS A 107 -10.07 -23.32 -11.04
N ALA A 108 -10.41 -22.96 -12.28
CA ALA A 108 -11.30 -23.75 -13.13
C ALA A 108 -10.72 -25.14 -13.49
N LEU A 109 -9.40 -25.27 -13.48
CA LEU A 109 -8.69 -26.55 -13.64
C LEU A 109 -8.62 -27.38 -12.34
N GLY A 110 -9.25 -26.92 -11.25
CA GLY A 110 -9.29 -27.63 -9.96
C GLY A 110 -8.09 -27.36 -9.03
N PHE A 111 -7.18 -26.46 -9.39
CA PHE A 111 -6.02 -26.14 -8.54
C PHE A 111 -6.33 -25.00 -7.57
N THR A 112 -6.04 -25.22 -6.28
CA THR A 112 -6.21 -24.22 -5.22
C THR A 112 -5.04 -23.24 -5.18
N THR A 113 -3.83 -23.69 -5.55
CA THR A 113 -2.62 -22.85 -5.59
C THR A 113 -1.92 -22.92 -6.95
N TYR A 114 -1.14 -21.87 -7.26
CA TYR A 114 -0.30 -21.85 -8.46
C TYR A 114 0.88 -22.83 -8.39
N ALA A 115 1.38 -23.10 -7.19
CA ALA A 115 2.47 -24.05 -6.99
C ALA A 115 2.02 -25.47 -7.36
N ASP A 116 0.80 -25.86 -6.99
CA ASP A 116 0.24 -27.18 -7.33
C ASP A 116 0.06 -27.33 -8.85
N TYR A 117 -0.40 -26.26 -9.51
CA TYR A 117 -0.51 -26.24 -10.97
C TYR A 117 0.85 -26.38 -11.67
N LEU A 118 1.88 -25.66 -11.22
CA LEU A 118 3.23 -25.82 -11.76
C LEU A 118 3.80 -27.22 -11.52
N ASN A 119 3.62 -27.76 -10.31
CA ASN A 119 4.09 -29.11 -9.98
C ASN A 119 3.40 -30.17 -10.85
N ASP A 120 2.09 -30.03 -11.10
CA ASP A 120 1.35 -30.90 -12.01
C ASP A 120 1.89 -30.81 -13.45
N LEU A 121 2.15 -29.59 -13.96
CA LEU A 121 2.73 -29.41 -15.29
C LEU A 121 4.13 -30.04 -15.39
N ILE A 122 4.99 -29.84 -14.39
CA ILE A 122 6.34 -30.42 -14.32
C ILE A 122 6.26 -31.96 -14.33
N LYS A 123 5.37 -32.53 -13.52
CA LYS A 123 5.13 -33.99 -13.46
C LYS A 123 4.60 -34.54 -14.78
N LYS A 124 3.56 -33.93 -15.37
CA LYS A 124 2.96 -34.34 -16.65
C LYS A 124 3.97 -34.26 -17.80
N ASN A 125 4.83 -33.25 -17.78
CA ASN A 125 5.87 -33.07 -18.79
C ASN A 125 7.15 -33.86 -18.50
N LYS A 126 7.26 -34.54 -17.35
CA LYS A 126 8.43 -35.32 -16.93
C LYS A 126 9.73 -34.50 -16.98
N VAL A 127 9.69 -33.28 -16.44
CA VAL A 127 10.83 -32.37 -16.36
C VAL A 127 11.24 -32.13 -14.91
N SER A 128 12.48 -31.68 -14.68
CA SER A 128 13.04 -31.46 -13.34
C SER A 128 12.55 -30.19 -12.68
N ASP A 129 12.38 -29.13 -13.47
CA ASP A 129 12.17 -27.77 -12.98
C ASP A 129 11.41 -26.91 -14.00
N PHE A 130 11.17 -25.66 -13.63
CA PHE A 130 10.47 -24.68 -14.44
C PHE A 130 11.21 -24.33 -15.74
N ASP A 131 12.53 -24.22 -15.73
CA ASP A 131 13.28 -23.82 -16.93
C ASP A 131 13.28 -24.95 -17.97
N ALA A 132 13.36 -26.20 -17.52
CA ALA A 132 13.16 -27.39 -18.34
C ALA A 132 11.73 -27.46 -18.91
N LEU A 133 10.72 -27.08 -18.11
CA LEU A 133 9.34 -26.97 -18.58
C LEU A 133 9.21 -25.91 -19.69
N ILE A 134 9.72 -24.70 -19.48
CA ILE A 134 9.65 -23.62 -20.47
C ILE A 134 10.35 -24.01 -21.77
N LYS A 135 11.55 -24.61 -21.70
CA LYS A 135 12.26 -25.10 -22.89
C LYS A 135 11.45 -26.16 -23.64
N LYS A 136 10.85 -27.11 -22.93
CA LYS A 136 10.05 -28.18 -23.53
C LYS A 136 8.76 -27.66 -24.17
N LEU A 137 8.15 -26.65 -23.58
CA LEU A 137 6.93 -26.00 -24.10
C LEU A 137 7.23 -24.91 -25.15
N GLY A 138 8.50 -24.68 -25.51
CA GLY A 138 8.90 -23.64 -26.46
C GLY A 138 8.55 -22.22 -25.99
N GLY A 139 8.61 -21.97 -24.69
CA GLY A 139 8.10 -20.72 -24.11
C GLY A 139 8.91 -19.49 -24.53
N VAL A 140 8.19 -18.43 -24.89
CA VAL A 140 8.76 -17.15 -25.34
C VAL A 140 8.59 -16.11 -24.23
N PRO A 141 9.60 -15.27 -23.93
CA PRO A 141 9.45 -14.19 -22.96
C PRO A 141 8.25 -13.30 -23.27
N ALA A 142 7.45 -12.99 -22.25
CA ALA A 142 6.19 -12.26 -22.36
C ALA A 142 6.27 -10.84 -21.82
#